data_AF-A0A2N4SXL5-F1
#
_entry.id   AF-A0A2N4SXL5-F1
#
_cell.length_a   1.000
_cell.length_b   1.000
_cell.length_c   1.000
_cell.angle_alpha   90.00
_cell.angle_beta   90.00
_cell.angle_gamma   90.00
#
_symmetry.space_group_name_H-M   'P 1'
#
loop_
_entity.id
_entity.type
_entity.pdbx_description
1 polymer ?
#
loop_
_entity_poly.entity_id
_entity_poly.type
_entity_poly.pdbx_seq_one_letter_code
_entity_poly.pdbx_strand_id
1 'polypeptide(L)'
;MTTARTVAALYPRFIGAALDAGYDDFDAALLKNGAARTITQAVSGYLYLHEDVDGIEFASRHGDELRLWCLFEQPHDGRISPHLLSLGETDLALDTPELVQALELLGLRWATTS
;
A
#
# COMPACT_ATOMS: atom_id res chain seq x y z
N MET A 1 1.84 -7.39 11.85
CA MET A 1 2.96 -6.93 12.71
C MET A 1 2.65 -5.49 13.08
N THR A 2 2.69 -5.13 14.35
CA THR A 2 1.85 -4.06 14.94
C THR A 2 2.21 -2.64 14.51
N THR A 3 1.27 -1.95 13.83
CA THR A 3 1.27 -0.52 13.49
C THR A 3 1.76 0.37 14.63
N ALA A 4 1.39 0.04 15.88
CA ALA A 4 1.79 0.79 17.07
C ALA A 4 3.32 0.89 17.27
N ARG A 5 4.08 -0.15 16.92
CA ARG A 5 5.54 -0.14 17.07
C ARG A 5 6.20 0.78 16.05
N THR A 6 5.71 0.74 14.80
CA THR A 6 6.17 1.63 13.74
C THR A 6 5.85 3.09 14.07
N VAL A 7 4.62 3.37 14.52
CA VAL A 7 4.23 4.72 14.96
C VAL A 7 5.11 5.19 16.11
N ALA A 8 5.37 4.35 17.11
CA ALA A 8 6.26 4.68 18.23
C ALA A 8 7.70 4.96 17.79
N ALA A 9 8.22 4.24 16.79
CA ALA A 9 9.55 4.48 16.24
C ALA A 9 9.65 5.80 15.47
N LEU A 10 8.56 6.20 14.80
CA LEU A 10 8.47 7.47 14.07
C LEU A 10 8.17 8.66 15.00
N TYR A 11 7.60 8.42 16.17
CA TYR A 11 7.12 9.45 17.10
C TYR A 11 8.16 10.54 17.41
N PRO A 12 9.41 10.24 17.81
CA PRO A 12 10.38 11.28 18.17
C PRO A 12 10.72 12.22 17.01
N ARG A 13 10.55 11.74 15.78
CA ARG A 13 10.85 12.49 14.54
C ARG A 13 9.73 13.46 14.17
N PHE A 14 8.47 13.09 14.41
CA PHE A 14 7.30 13.76 13.84
C PHE A 14 6.39 14.45 14.84
N ILE A 15 6.54 14.20 16.15
CA ILE A 15 5.71 14.85 17.15
C ILE A 15 5.80 16.39 17.08
N GLY A 16 7.00 16.95 16.89
CA GLY A 16 7.17 18.40 16.75
C GLY A 16 6.41 18.97 15.54
N ALA A 17 6.50 18.31 14.39
CA ALA A 17 5.78 18.72 13.19
C ALA A 17 4.25 18.58 13.35
N ALA A 18 3.78 17.58 14.08
CA ALA A 18 2.36 17.40 14.38
C ALA A 18 1.82 18.56 15.25
N LEU A 19 2.56 18.91 16.32
CA LEU A 19 2.23 20.03 17.20
C LEU A 19 2.25 21.37 16.45
N ASP A 20 3.28 21.61 15.63
CA ASP A 20 3.39 22.83 14.80
C ASP A 20 2.24 22.96 13.80
N ALA A 21 1.69 21.84 13.34
CA ALA A 21 0.53 21.78 12.46
C ALA A 21 -0.82 21.84 13.20
N GLY A 22 -0.82 21.98 14.53
CA GLY A 22 -2.03 22.14 15.35
C GLY A 22 -2.72 20.84 15.75
N TYR A 23 -2.03 19.71 15.69
CA TYR A 23 -2.54 18.43 16.19
C TYR A 23 -2.03 18.17 17.60
N ASP A 24 -2.83 17.48 18.43
CA ASP A 24 -2.50 17.24 19.84
C ASP A 24 -1.41 16.16 20.02
N ASP A 25 -1.29 15.23 19.08
CA ASP A 25 -0.36 14.10 19.18
C ASP A 25 0.02 13.52 17.80
N PHE A 26 1.07 12.70 17.75
CA PHE A 26 1.45 11.88 16.60
C PHE A 26 1.09 10.41 16.85
N ASP A 27 -0.10 9.99 16.40
CA ASP A 27 -0.61 8.64 16.56
C ASP A 27 -1.17 8.04 15.26
N ALA A 28 -1.69 6.81 15.35
CA ALA A 28 -2.31 6.15 14.20
C ALA A 28 -3.59 6.87 13.72
N ALA A 29 -4.30 7.60 14.59
CA ALA A 29 -5.50 8.32 14.21
C ALA A 29 -5.14 9.56 13.37
N LEU A 30 -4.09 10.29 13.73
CA LEU A 30 -3.55 11.39 12.94
C LEU A 30 -3.15 10.92 11.53
N LEU A 31 -2.47 9.78 11.42
CA LEU A 31 -2.04 9.24 10.12
C LEU A 31 -3.21 8.77 9.25
N LYS A 32 -4.37 8.46 9.83
CA LYS A 32 -5.61 8.15 9.09
C LYS A 32 -6.42 9.41 8.75
N ASN A 33 -6.11 10.55 9.36
CA ASN A 33 -6.84 11.79 9.14
C ASN A 33 -6.53 12.39 7.76
N GLY A 34 -7.53 12.45 6.89
CA GLY A 34 -7.39 13.02 5.55
C GLY A 34 -7.02 14.51 5.52
N ALA A 35 -7.26 15.25 6.61
CA ALA A 35 -6.85 16.66 6.75
C ALA A 35 -5.36 16.82 7.08
N ALA A 36 -4.70 15.79 7.63
CA ALA A 36 -3.30 15.81 8.04
C ALA A 36 -2.32 15.55 6.89
N ARG A 37 -2.62 16.04 5.68
CA ARG A 37 -1.87 15.74 4.46
C ARG A 37 -0.40 16.11 4.55
N THR A 38 -0.08 17.25 5.18
CA THR A 38 1.32 17.68 5.36
C THR A 38 2.12 16.68 6.19
N ILE A 39 1.52 16.12 7.25
CA ILE A 39 2.18 15.12 8.11
C ILE A 39 2.35 13.79 7.37
N THR A 40 1.29 13.30 6.72
CA THR A 40 1.36 12.03 5.99
C THR A 40 2.36 12.08 4.83
N GLN A 41 2.47 13.21 4.13
CA GLN A 41 3.49 13.43 3.11
C GLN A 41 4.91 13.48 3.70
N ALA A 42 5.11 14.13 4.84
CA ALA A 42 6.41 14.18 5.50
C ALA A 42 6.88 12.79 5.96
N VAL A 43 5.97 11.99 6.53
CA VAL A 43 6.25 10.60 6.91
C VAL A 43 6.57 9.76 5.67
N SER A 44 5.76 9.87 4.62
CA SER A 44 5.99 9.15 3.36
C SER A 44 7.34 9.50 2.74
N GLY A 45 7.71 10.78 2.70
CA GLY A 45 8.99 11.23 2.15
C GLY A 45 10.19 10.76 2.97
N TYR A 46 10.05 10.71 4.30
CA TYR A 46 11.10 10.17 5.18
C TYR A 46 11.30 8.67 4.97
N LEU A 47 10.21 7.90 4.90
CA LEU A 47 10.27 6.46 4.69
C LEU A 47 10.77 6.10 3.29
N TYR A 48 10.39 6.87 2.27
CA TYR A 48 10.85 6.70 0.89
C TYR A 48 12.39 6.77 0.74
N LEU A 49 13.07 7.51 1.61
CA LEU A 49 14.53 7.62 1.60
C LEU A 49 15.25 6.45 2.27
N HIS A 50 14.53 5.50 2.86
CA HIS A 50 15.11 4.30 3.46
C HIS A 50 15.14 3.17 2.43
N GLU A 51 16.34 2.68 2.11
CA GLU A 51 16.54 1.63 1.10
C GLU A 51 15.97 0.27 1.50
N ASP A 52 15.69 0.06 2.79
CA ASP A 52 15.09 -1.15 3.37
C ASP A 52 13.56 -1.09 3.50
N VAL A 53 12.93 -0.05 2.93
CA VAL A 53 11.49 0.17 2.99
C VAL A 53 10.89 0.20 1.59
N ASP A 54 10.18 -0.86 1.22
CA ASP A 54 9.49 -0.97 -0.09
C ASP A 54 8.14 -0.24 -0.12
N GLY A 55 7.61 0.14 1.04
CA GLY A 55 6.29 0.75 1.13
C GLY A 55 5.70 0.83 2.53
N ILE A 56 4.43 1.21 2.58
CA ILE A 56 3.65 1.45 3.80
C ILE A 56 2.35 0.64 3.75
N GLU A 57 2.14 -0.22 4.74
CA GLU A 57 0.84 -0.82 5.05
C GLU A 57 0.05 0.10 5.98
N PHE A 58 -1.21 0.38 5.66
CA PHE A 58 -2.10 1.18 6.51
C PHE A 58 -3.55 0.74 6.41
N ALA A 59 -4.34 1.00 7.45
CA ALA A 59 -5.77 0.71 7.42
C ALA A 59 -6.52 1.80 6.62
N SER A 60 -7.56 1.39 5.89
CA SER A 60 -8.43 2.30 5.17
C SER A 60 -9.20 3.22 6.11
N ARG A 61 -9.32 4.49 5.75
CA ARG A 61 -10.21 5.44 6.46
C ARG A 61 -11.69 5.09 6.35
N HIS A 62 -12.07 4.24 5.41
CA HIS A 62 -13.46 3.82 5.17
C HIS A 62 -13.85 2.56 5.97
N GLY A 63 -12.94 2.05 6.81
CA GLY A 63 -13.16 0.91 7.70
C GLY A 63 -11.85 0.16 7.98
N ASP A 64 -11.64 -0.24 9.23
CA ASP A 64 -10.40 -0.89 9.67
C ASP A 64 -10.21 -2.31 9.11
N GLU A 65 -11.24 -2.88 8.47
CA GLU A 65 -11.16 -4.22 7.87
C GLU A 65 -10.42 -4.24 6.53
N LEU A 66 -10.22 -3.07 5.90
CA LEU A 66 -9.51 -2.96 4.63
C LEU A 66 -8.09 -2.48 4.87
N ARG A 67 -7.13 -3.33 4.50
CA ARG A 67 -5.70 -3.00 4.49
C ARG A 67 -5.31 -2.47 3.12
N LEU A 68 -4.65 -1.32 3.11
CA LEU A 68 -4.13 -0.66 1.93
C LEU A 68 -2.60 -0.64 1.98
N TRP A 69 -2.01 -0.59 0.79
CA TRP A 69 -0.56 -0.53 0.60
C TRP A 69 -0.22 0.65 -0.29
N CYS A 70 0.81 1.39 0.10
CA CYS A 70 1.51 2.33 -0.77
C CYS A 70 2.90 1.74 -1.02
N LEU A 71 3.25 1.52 -2.29
CA LEU A 71 4.56 0.99 -2.67
C LEU A 71 5.43 2.14 -3.17
N PHE A 72 6.71 2.10 -2.81
CA PHE A 72 7.70 3.07 -3.26
C PHE A 72 8.39 2.53 -4.52
N GLU A 73 8.37 3.32 -5.59
CA GLU A 73 9.15 3.06 -6.79
C GLU A 73 10.46 3.84 -6.68
N GLN A 74 11.60 3.14 -6.61
CA GLN A 74 12.89 3.79 -6.51
C GLN A 74 13.45 4.12 -7.91
N PRO A 75 14.19 5.22 -8.10
CA PRO A 75 14.72 5.60 -9.42
C PRO A 75 15.73 4.60 -9.99
N HIS A 76 16.30 3.76 -9.12
CA HIS A 76 17.24 2.70 -9.49
C HIS A 76 16.54 1.35 -9.73
N ASP A 77 15.23 1.25 -9.51
CA ASP A 77 14.47 0.08 -9.90
C ASP A 77 14.44 -0.03 -11.42
N GLY A 78 14.71 -1.23 -11.93
CA GLY A 78 14.49 -1.53 -13.33
C GLY A 78 13.00 -1.45 -13.68
N ARG A 79 12.69 -1.58 -14.98
CA ARG A 79 11.29 -1.68 -15.47
C ARG A 79 10.48 -2.80 -14.80
N ILE A 80 11.17 -3.76 -14.20
CA ILE A 80 10.63 -4.89 -13.44
C ILE A 80 11.28 -4.85 -12.06
N SER A 81 10.48 -4.85 -11.01
CA SER A 81 10.97 -4.94 -9.62
C SER A 81 11.79 -6.22 -9.43
N PRO A 82 12.95 -6.16 -8.73
CA PRO A 82 13.77 -7.34 -8.43
C PRO A 82 13.03 -8.37 -7.55
N HIS A 83 11.94 -7.97 -6.88
CA HIS A 83 11.09 -8.86 -6.08
C HIS A 83 10.10 -9.69 -6.93
N LEU A 84 9.94 -9.38 -8.22
CA LEU A 84 9.14 -10.18 -9.15
C LEU A 84 9.98 -11.34 -9.67
N LEU A 85 9.96 -12.45 -8.92
CA LEU A 85 10.82 -13.60 -9.17
C LEU A 85 10.40 -14.49 -10.36
N SER A 86 9.22 -14.26 -10.96
CA SER A 86 8.73 -15.09 -12.07
C SER A 86 7.70 -14.35 -12.93
N LEU A 87 8.17 -13.56 -13.89
CA LEU A 87 7.34 -13.10 -15.01
C LEU A 87 7.40 -14.14 -16.13
N GLY A 88 6.74 -15.27 -15.91
CA GLY A 88 6.49 -16.26 -16.96
C GLY A 88 5.21 -15.91 -17.68
N GLU A 89 5.26 -15.69 -18.99
CA GLU A 89 4.06 -15.74 -19.81
C GLU A 89 3.50 -17.16 -19.76
N THR A 90 2.20 -17.30 -19.51
CA THR A 90 1.50 -18.58 -19.53
C THR A 90 0.33 -18.44 -20.47
N ASP A 91 0.22 -19.38 -21.41
CA ASP A 91 -0.94 -19.46 -22.28
C ASP A 91 -2.16 -19.85 -21.45
N LEU A 92 -3.19 -19.01 -21.49
CA LEU A 92 -4.48 -19.31 -20.88
C LEU A 92 -5.33 -20.11 -21.86
N ALA A 93 -5.53 -21.38 -21.55
CA ALA A 93 -6.58 -22.20 -22.17
C ALA A 93 -7.96 -21.86 -21.56
N LEU A 94 -9.04 -22.16 -22.28
CA LEU A 94 -10.42 -21.89 -21.84
C LEU A 94 -10.78 -22.57 -20.51
N ASP A 95 -10.08 -23.64 -20.16
CA ASP A 95 -10.23 -24.45 -18.95
C ASP A 95 -9.17 -24.14 -17.89
N THR A 96 -8.35 -23.09 -18.07
CA THR A 96 -7.37 -22.67 -17.06
C THR A 96 -8.11 -22.38 -15.74
N PRO A 97 -7.76 -23.05 -14.63
CA PRO A 97 -8.55 -22.96 -13.39
C PRO A 97 -8.73 -21.54 -12.86
N GLU A 98 -7.67 -20.73 -12.92
CA GLU A 98 -7.67 -19.33 -12.48
C GLU A 98 -8.58 -18.46 -13.36
N LEU A 99 -8.62 -18.75 -14.67
CA LEU A 99 -9.49 -18.06 -15.62
C LEU A 99 -10.96 -18.42 -15.39
N VAL A 100 -11.27 -19.70 -15.19
CA VAL A 100 -12.63 -20.17 -14.87
C VAL A 100 -13.11 -19.53 -13.57
N GLN A 101 -12.29 -19.54 -12.52
CA GLN A 101 -12.62 -18.92 -11.24
C GLN A 101 -12.86 -17.41 -11.36
N ALA A 102 -12.05 -16.70 -12.15
CA ALA A 102 -12.24 -15.28 -12.40
C ALA A 102 -13.55 -14.98 -13.13
N LEU A 103 -13.91 -15.78 -14.14
CA LEU A 103 -15.19 -15.64 -14.86
C LEU A 103 -16.39 -15.90 -13.94
N GLU A 104 -16.32 -16.92 -13.07
CA GLU A 104 -17.36 -17.20 -12.08
C GLU A 104 -17.54 -16.07 -11.08
N LEU A 105 -16.44 -15.56 -10.52
CA LEU A 105 -16.44 -14.47 -9.55
C LEU A 105 -17.04 -13.18 -10.14
N LEU A 106 -16.81 -12.95 -11.43
CA LEU A 106 -17.30 -11.77 -12.15
C LEU A 106 -18.66 -12.00 -12.84
N GLY A 107 -19.24 -13.21 -12.76
CA GLY A 107 -20.51 -13.54 -13.42
C GLY A 107 -20.44 -13.52 -14.96
N LEU A 108 -19.25 -13.70 -15.53
CA LEU A 108 -19.00 -13.63 -16.97
C LEU A 108 -19.10 -15.02 -17.62
N ARG A 109 -19.38 -15.03 -18.93
CA ARG A 109 -19.40 -16.25 -19.74
C ARG A 109 -18.73 -15.98 -21.08
N TRP A 110 -18.18 -17.03 -21.69
CA TRP A 110 -17.68 -16.95 -23.05
C TRP A 110 -18.79 -16.54 -24.02
N ALA A 111 -18.48 -15.62 -24.93
CA ALA A 111 -19.36 -15.33 -26.04
C ALA A 111 -19.36 -16.52 -26.99
N THR A 112 -20.50 -17.20 -27.12
CA THR A 112 -20.66 -18.25 -28.13
C THR A 112 -20.59 -17.59 -29.50
N THR A 113 -19.54 -17.85 -30.27
CA THR A 113 -19.50 -17.47 -31.68
C THR A 113 -20.56 -18.30 -32.41
N SER A 114 -21.60 -17.64 -32.92
CA SER A 114 -22.60 -18.23 -33.82
C SER A 114 -22.14 -18.16 -35.27
#